data_AF-A0A923XVI3-F1
#
_entry.id   AF-A0A923XVI3-F1
#
_cell.length_a   1.000
_cell.length_b   1.000
_cell.length_c   1.000
_cell.angle_alpha   90.00
_cell.angle_beta   90.00
_cell.angle_gamma   90.00
#
_symmetry.space_group_name_H-M   'P 1'
#
loop_
_entity.id
_entity.type
_entity.pdbx_description
1 polymer ?
#
loop_
_entity_poly.entity_id
_entity_poly.type
_entity_poly.pdbx_seq_one_letter_code
_entity_poly.pdbx_strand_id
1 'polypeptide(L)'
;MKVIKKEEIPWREVIFNINSGHVLMWFFRSAEVLVFVVILKNFSLNLLSNWSFIGQWLFTFFAWDCCFYWLHRMHHKIPLFWKVHNIHHQGEHFSLSLGLRNSWYSSLSSIPFFVILAVIGVPLPVFLSLSSVHYFFQFYNHNGVVKSSGILDKIMITPAHHRVHHGTNPEYRDRNFGGTLIIWDKLFGTFQKKIDGIDINYGLINPIRTDNPFWGNNLPFFKALKINVPDFKNDNNKIYIPDLIVGSGGFILLGLWLYYIDHEYDNLGIQQFYYFMLVFLSTIALGGMSDKKAWGIISWSLLTSILPLSFILYFNISDNIILSLFALFFIHGVYSLKYLFSNTKEKIKLEEAL
;
A
#
# COMPACT_ATOMS: atom_id res chain seq x y z
N MET A 1 2.83 11.86 28.98
CA MET A 1 2.63 10.85 27.91
C MET A 1 3.96 10.10 27.75
N LYS A 2 4.11 8.93 28.37
CA LYS A 2 5.34 8.12 28.21
C LYS A 2 5.37 7.62 26.77
N VAL A 3 6.33 8.09 25.98
CA VAL A 3 6.60 7.57 24.63
C VAL A 3 6.79 6.05 24.77
N ILE A 4 5.88 5.29 24.16
CA ILE A 4 5.54 3.91 24.57
C ILE A 4 6.64 2.89 24.28
N LYS A 5 7.67 3.25 23.51
CA LYS A 5 8.91 2.49 23.33
C LYS A 5 10.01 3.46 22.91
N LYS A 6 11.18 3.42 23.57
CA LYS A 6 12.40 4.11 23.11
C LYS A 6 13.06 3.28 22.00
N GLU A 7 12.29 2.95 20.97
CA GLU A 7 12.78 2.21 19.80
C GLU A 7 13.02 3.22 18.68
N GLU A 8 14.07 2.99 17.89
CA GLU A 8 14.32 3.80 16.71
C GLU A 8 13.19 3.60 15.69
N ILE A 9 12.82 4.66 14.98
CA ILE A 9 11.78 4.59 13.95
C ILE A 9 12.42 3.99 12.70
N PRO A 10 11.89 2.89 12.14
CA PRO A 10 12.40 2.29 10.91
C PRO A 10 11.96 3.13 9.71
N TRP A 11 12.59 4.29 9.51
CA TRP A 11 12.16 5.29 8.52
C TRP A 11 12.05 4.72 7.12
N ARG A 12 13.00 3.88 6.69
CA ARG A 12 12.94 3.19 5.39
C ARG A 12 11.68 2.36 5.22
N GLU A 13 11.32 1.57 6.23
CA GLU A 13 10.10 0.77 6.20
C GLU A 13 8.86 1.66 6.19
N VAL A 14 8.81 2.73 6.99
CA VAL A 14 7.71 3.69 6.99
C VAL A 14 7.51 4.31 5.60
N ILE A 15 8.61 4.70 4.95
CA ILE A 15 8.58 5.31 3.61
C ILE A 15 8.15 4.28 2.58
N PHE A 16 8.68 3.06 2.65
CA PHE A 16 8.23 1.96 1.79
C PHE A 16 6.74 1.71 1.98
N ASN A 17 6.26 1.65 3.21
CA ASN A 17 4.87 1.37 3.51
C ASN A 17 3.95 2.41 2.88
N ILE A 18 4.29 3.70 2.97
CA ILE A 18 3.56 4.79 2.31
C ILE A 18 3.65 4.64 0.78
N ASN A 19 4.82 4.45 0.20
CA ASN A 19 4.99 4.52 -1.26
C ASN A 19 4.66 3.20 -2.01
N SER A 20 4.60 2.07 -1.31
CA SER A 20 4.45 0.74 -1.91
C SER A 20 3.12 0.56 -2.63
N GLY A 21 2.04 1.19 -2.15
CA GLY A 21 0.70 1.09 -2.71
C GLY A 21 0.27 2.31 -3.54
N HIS A 22 0.65 3.52 -3.17
CA HIS A 22 -0.05 4.76 -3.59
C HIS A 22 0.06 5.19 -5.07
N VAL A 23 0.61 4.41 -5.99
CA VAL A 23 0.58 4.78 -7.42
C VAL A 23 -0.25 3.83 -8.25
N LEU A 24 0.27 2.64 -8.53
CA LEU A 24 -0.43 1.70 -9.41
C LEU A 24 -1.69 1.10 -8.78
N MET A 25 -1.74 0.98 -7.46
CA MET A 25 -2.94 0.47 -6.78
C MET A 25 -4.17 1.33 -7.08
N TRP A 26 -4.02 2.65 -7.15
CA TRP A 26 -5.12 3.55 -7.42
C TRP A 26 -5.55 3.54 -8.88
N PHE A 27 -4.59 3.47 -9.81
CA PHE A 27 -4.92 3.22 -11.22
C PHE A 27 -5.74 1.93 -11.37
N PHE A 28 -5.33 0.85 -10.71
CA PHE A 28 -6.08 -0.40 -10.71
C PHE A 28 -7.37 -0.35 -9.90
N ARG A 29 -7.47 0.54 -8.91
CA ARG A 29 -8.72 0.82 -8.19
C ARG A 29 -9.72 1.50 -9.11
N SER A 30 -9.30 2.44 -9.95
CA SER A 30 -10.14 3.04 -10.98
C SER A 30 -10.63 1.97 -11.98
N ALA A 31 -9.75 1.04 -12.38
CA ALA A 31 -10.14 -0.10 -13.20
C ALA A 31 -11.17 -1.02 -12.50
N GLU A 32 -10.98 -1.34 -11.22
CA GLU A 32 -11.93 -2.12 -10.42
C GLU A 32 -13.31 -1.44 -10.34
N VAL A 33 -13.34 -0.14 -10.05
CA VAL A 33 -14.58 0.64 -9.99
C VAL A 33 -15.25 0.69 -11.37
N LEU A 34 -14.48 0.86 -12.45
CA LEU A 34 -15.02 0.83 -13.81
C LEU A 34 -15.65 -0.52 -14.14
N VAL A 35 -14.97 -1.62 -13.83
CA VAL A 35 -15.53 -2.98 -13.99
C VAL A 35 -16.80 -3.13 -13.17
N PHE A 36 -16.80 -2.68 -11.91
CA PHE A 36 -17.98 -2.71 -11.06
C PHE A 36 -19.16 -1.96 -11.72
N VAL A 37 -18.94 -0.74 -12.24
CA VAL A 37 -19.97 0.06 -12.91
C VAL A 37 -20.47 -0.60 -14.19
N VAL A 38 -19.57 -1.15 -15.02
CA VAL A 38 -19.94 -1.87 -16.23
C VAL A 38 -20.83 -3.06 -15.89
N ILE A 39 -20.48 -3.82 -14.84
CA ILE A 39 -21.27 -4.97 -14.42
C ILE A 39 -22.62 -4.53 -13.83
N LEU A 40 -22.63 -3.50 -12.98
CA LEU A 40 -23.84 -2.96 -12.39
C LEU A 40 -24.81 -2.46 -13.47
N LYS A 41 -24.31 -1.82 -14.52
CA LYS A 41 -25.16 -1.29 -15.61
C LYS A 41 -25.73 -2.39 -16.51
N ASN A 42 -24.95 -3.43 -16.80
CA ASN A 42 -25.30 -4.39 -17.86
C ASN A 42 -25.77 -5.76 -17.34
N PHE A 43 -25.44 -6.13 -16.10
CA PHE A 43 -25.67 -7.46 -15.55
C PHE A 43 -26.28 -7.45 -14.13
N SER A 44 -26.68 -6.29 -13.63
CA SER A 44 -27.37 -6.20 -12.33
C SER A 44 -28.73 -6.89 -12.36
N LEU A 45 -28.98 -7.71 -11.34
CA LEU A 45 -30.27 -8.32 -11.03
C LEU A 45 -31.22 -7.36 -10.30
N ASN A 46 -30.72 -6.19 -9.88
CA ASN A 46 -31.47 -5.13 -9.20
C ASN A 46 -32.25 -5.61 -7.96
N LEU A 47 -31.70 -6.59 -7.21
CA LEU A 47 -32.39 -7.21 -6.06
C LEU A 47 -32.66 -6.22 -4.92
N LEU A 48 -31.90 -5.12 -4.89
CA LEU A 48 -31.95 -4.10 -3.85
C LEU A 48 -32.73 -2.83 -4.26
N SER A 49 -33.32 -2.79 -5.46
CA SER A 49 -33.91 -1.56 -6.03
C SER A 49 -35.02 -0.95 -5.18
N ASN A 50 -35.81 -1.79 -4.50
CA ASN A 50 -36.95 -1.38 -3.69
C ASN A 50 -36.60 -1.21 -2.21
N TRP A 51 -35.33 -1.44 -1.84
CA TRP A 51 -34.89 -1.31 -0.46
C TRP A 51 -34.60 0.15 -0.15
N SER A 52 -34.83 0.57 1.09
CA SER A 52 -34.38 1.87 1.56
C SER A 52 -32.85 1.96 1.51
N PHE A 53 -32.30 3.17 1.39
CA PHE A 53 -30.85 3.37 1.41
C PHE A 53 -30.18 2.71 2.63
N ILE A 54 -30.78 2.82 3.81
CA ILE A 54 -30.28 2.18 5.05
C ILE A 54 -30.31 0.66 4.92
N GLY A 55 -31.37 0.08 4.35
CA GLY A 55 -31.47 -1.35 4.11
C GLY A 55 -30.39 -1.86 3.16
N GLN A 56 -30.17 -1.14 2.05
CA GLN A 56 -29.08 -1.44 1.10
C GLN A 56 -27.72 -1.38 1.79
N TRP A 57 -27.49 -0.34 2.60
CA TRP A 57 -26.22 -0.14 3.29
C TRP A 57 -25.94 -1.24 4.30
N LEU A 58 -26.91 -1.58 5.15
CA LEU A 58 -26.77 -2.64 6.15
C LEU A 58 -26.54 -4.01 5.52
N PHE A 59 -27.33 -4.39 4.52
CA PHE A 59 -27.11 -5.64 3.78
C PHE A 59 -25.71 -5.66 3.17
N THR A 60 -25.35 -4.59 2.47
CA THR A 60 -24.07 -4.49 1.78
C THR A 60 -22.92 -4.51 2.78
N PHE A 61 -23.06 -3.96 4.00
CA PHE A 61 -22.01 -4.01 5.01
C PHE A 61 -21.60 -5.45 5.34
N PHE A 62 -22.58 -6.34 5.60
CA PHE A 62 -22.29 -7.75 5.86
C PHE A 62 -21.77 -8.48 4.60
N ALA A 63 -22.37 -8.20 3.43
CA ALA A 63 -21.95 -8.84 2.18
C ALA A 63 -20.53 -8.42 1.76
N TRP A 64 -20.19 -7.15 1.92
CA TRP A 64 -18.86 -6.58 1.67
C TRP A 64 -17.81 -7.23 2.55
N ASP A 65 -18.06 -7.31 3.86
CA ASP A 65 -17.14 -7.92 4.81
C ASP A 65 -16.95 -9.43 4.56
N CYS A 66 -18.01 -10.12 4.12
CA CYS A 66 -17.93 -11.51 3.65
C CYS A 66 -17.06 -11.65 2.39
N CYS A 67 -17.26 -10.79 1.39
CA CYS A 67 -16.44 -10.77 0.18
C CYS A 67 -14.97 -10.54 0.51
N PHE A 68 -14.68 -9.59 1.42
CA PHE A 68 -13.33 -9.32 1.90
C PHE A 68 -12.73 -10.53 2.63
N TYR A 69 -13.48 -11.18 3.52
CA TYR A 69 -13.00 -12.38 4.22
C TYR A 69 -12.52 -13.46 3.23
N TRP A 70 -13.29 -13.71 2.17
CA TRP A 70 -12.91 -14.69 1.15
C TRP A 70 -11.74 -14.23 0.30
N LEU A 71 -11.71 -12.96 -0.12
CA LEU A 71 -10.56 -12.36 -0.81
C LEU A 71 -9.29 -12.57 0.00
N HIS A 72 -9.33 -12.17 1.27
CA HIS A 72 -8.18 -12.19 2.17
C HIS A 72 -7.73 -13.62 2.50
N ARG A 73 -8.66 -14.53 2.76
CA ARG A 73 -8.35 -15.95 2.93
C ARG A 73 -7.71 -16.55 1.68
N MET A 74 -8.22 -16.23 0.49
CA MET A 74 -7.65 -16.73 -0.77
C MET A 74 -6.28 -16.11 -1.07
N HIS A 75 -6.05 -14.86 -0.67
CA HIS A 75 -4.73 -14.22 -0.68
C HIS A 75 -3.68 -14.99 0.12
N HIS A 76 -4.06 -15.61 1.23
CA HIS A 76 -3.14 -16.46 2.00
C HIS A 76 -3.05 -17.89 1.48
N LYS A 77 -4.16 -18.46 1.00
CA LYS A 77 -4.24 -19.89 0.65
C LYS A 77 -3.82 -20.24 -0.77
N ILE A 78 -3.94 -19.32 -1.73
CA ILE A 78 -3.60 -19.59 -3.14
C ILE A 78 -2.22 -19.00 -3.44
N PRO A 79 -1.22 -19.80 -3.88
CA PRO A 79 0.15 -19.30 -4.10
C PRO A 79 0.26 -18.11 -5.06
N LEU A 80 -0.65 -17.98 -6.03
CA LEU A 80 -0.70 -16.83 -6.93
C LEU A 80 -1.16 -15.57 -6.20
N PHE A 81 -2.25 -15.64 -5.45
CA PHE A 81 -2.75 -14.49 -4.70
C PHE A 81 -1.85 -14.11 -3.53
N TRP A 82 -1.11 -15.07 -2.95
CA TRP A 82 -0.07 -14.75 -1.97
C TRP A 82 1.02 -13.83 -2.54
N LYS A 83 1.30 -13.88 -3.84
CA LYS A 83 2.26 -12.95 -4.47
C LYS A 83 1.73 -11.51 -4.54
N VAL A 84 0.42 -11.33 -4.51
CA VAL A 84 -0.22 -10.01 -4.37
C VAL A 84 -0.17 -9.56 -2.92
N HIS A 85 -0.35 -10.47 -1.96
CA HIS A 85 -0.55 -10.09 -0.57
C HIS A 85 0.73 -10.12 0.29
N ASN A 86 1.76 -10.87 -0.09
CA ASN A 86 2.96 -11.05 0.72
C ASN A 86 3.71 -9.74 1.00
N ILE A 87 3.62 -8.76 0.11
CA ILE A 87 4.21 -7.43 0.33
C ILE A 87 3.59 -6.80 1.56
N HIS A 88 2.29 -6.97 1.81
CA HIS A 88 1.62 -6.48 3.02
C HIS A 88 2.23 -7.11 4.29
N HIS A 89 2.47 -8.42 4.28
CA HIS A 89 3.08 -9.16 5.38
C HIS A 89 4.60 -9.03 5.48
N GLN A 90 5.26 -8.36 4.54
CA GLN A 90 6.70 -8.23 4.53
C GLN A 90 7.23 -7.25 5.58
N GLY A 91 6.38 -6.37 6.12
CA GLY A 91 6.79 -5.46 7.20
C GLY A 91 7.24 -6.21 8.46
N GLU A 92 8.40 -5.85 8.98
CA GLU A 92 8.96 -6.42 10.20
C GLU A 92 8.49 -5.63 11.44
N HIS A 93 7.99 -4.41 11.24
CA HIS A 93 7.52 -3.53 12.31
C HIS A 93 6.01 -3.27 12.21
N PHE A 94 5.25 -3.89 13.12
CA PHE A 94 3.80 -3.71 13.16
C PHE A 94 3.41 -2.30 13.67
N SER A 95 2.99 -1.43 12.76
CA SER A 95 2.63 -0.04 13.02
C SER A 95 1.53 0.45 12.07
N LEU A 96 0.96 1.63 12.31
CA LEU A 96 -0.07 2.19 11.43
C LEU A 96 0.40 2.35 9.98
N SER A 97 1.69 2.63 9.75
CA SER A 97 2.22 2.74 8.39
C SER A 97 2.07 1.42 7.64
N LEU A 98 2.21 0.26 8.30
CA LEU A 98 2.03 -1.06 7.70
C LEU A 98 0.64 -1.24 7.08
N GLY A 99 -0.39 -0.58 7.64
CA GLY A 99 -1.73 -0.59 7.05
C GLY A 99 -1.82 0.10 5.67
N LEU A 100 -0.87 0.96 5.34
CA LEU A 100 -0.75 1.60 4.02
C LEU A 100 0.06 0.76 3.03
N ARG A 101 0.83 -0.21 3.53
CA ARG A 101 1.65 -1.12 2.71
C ARG A 101 0.75 -2.09 1.96
N ASN A 102 0.56 -1.84 0.66
CA ASN A 102 -0.29 -2.67 -0.19
C ASN A 102 0.37 -2.94 -1.54
N SER A 103 -0.04 -4.04 -2.17
CA SER A 103 0.40 -4.32 -3.52
C SER A 103 -0.31 -3.45 -4.55
N TRP A 104 0.40 -3.12 -5.61
CA TRP A 104 -0.15 -2.58 -6.85
C TRP A 104 -1.30 -3.45 -7.36
N TYR A 105 -1.20 -4.77 -7.29
CA TYR A 105 -2.19 -5.69 -7.86
C TYR A 105 -3.39 -5.98 -6.96
N SER A 106 -3.46 -5.36 -5.77
CA SER A 106 -4.52 -5.64 -4.78
C SER A 106 -5.91 -5.42 -5.37
N SER A 107 -6.15 -4.26 -6.00
CA SER A 107 -7.44 -3.91 -6.62
C SER A 107 -7.79 -4.79 -7.83
N LEU A 108 -6.79 -5.24 -8.61
CA LEU A 108 -7.06 -6.20 -9.70
C LEU A 108 -7.51 -7.55 -9.16
N SER A 109 -6.84 -8.02 -8.10
CA SER A 109 -7.15 -9.31 -7.49
C SER A 109 -8.47 -9.33 -6.73
N SER A 110 -9.02 -8.17 -6.37
CA SER A 110 -10.28 -8.03 -5.65
C SER A 110 -11.52 -8.03 -6.56
N ILE A 111 -11.37 -7.71 -7.85
CA ILE A 111 -12.47 -7.66 -8.84
C ILE A 111 -13.37 -8.90 -8.77
N PRO A 112 -12.85 -10.15 -8.82
CA PRO A 112 -13.72 -11.34 -8.84
C PRO A 112 -14.56 -11.51 -7.58
N PHE A 113 -14.14 -10.94 -6.46
CA PHE A 113 -14.81 -11.07 -5.16
C PHE A 113 -15.89 -10.02 -4.99
N PHE A 114 -15.66 -8.80 -5.47
CA PHE A 114 -16.60 -7.69 -5.28
C PHE A 114 -17.56 -7.47 -6.45
N VAL A 115 -17.27 -8.03 -7.64
CA VAL A 115 -18.17 -7.96 -8.80
C VAL A 115 -19.54 -8.60 -8.53
N ILE A 116 -19.61 -9.59 -7.63
CA ILE A 116 -20.87 -10.19 -7.22
C ILE A 116 -21.84 -9.18 -6.62
N LEU A 117 -21.34 -8.15 -5.94
CA LEU A 117 -22.17 -7.08 -5.37
C LEU A 117 -22.76 -6.18 -6.46
N ALA A 118 -22.05 -5.97 -7.56
CA ALA A 118 -22.59 -5.30 -8.74
C ALA A 118 -23.70 -6.14 -9.39
N VAL A 119 -23.51 -7.46 -9.49
CA VAL A 119 -24.54 -8.39 -10.01
C VAL A 119 -25.78 -8.40 -9.12
N ILE A 120 -25.63 -8.36 -7.79
CA ILE A 120 -26.77 -8.23 -6.86
C ILE A 120 -27.54 -6.91 -7.08
N GLY A 121 -26.86 -5.87 -7.58
CA GLY A 121 -27.42 -4.54 -7.78
C GLY A 121 -27.15 -3.57 -6.64
N VAL A 122 -26.01 -3.72 -5.96
CA VAL A 122 -25.54 -2.74 -4.96
C VAL A 122 -25.22 -1.42 -5.67
N PRO A 123 -25.86 -0.29 -5.30
CA PRO A 123 -25.56 0.99 -5.93
C PRO A 123 -24.12 1.42 -5.69
N LEU A 124 -23.50 2.05 -6.70
CA LEU A 124 -22.12 2.51 -6.62
C LEU A 124 -21.83 3.39 -5.38
N PRO A 125 -22.68 4.35 -4.98
CA PRO A 125 -22.43 5.14 -3.77
C PRO A 125 -22.35 4.28 -2.50
N VAL A 126 -23.17 3.23 -2.40
CA VAL A 126 -23.16 2.30 -1.26
C VAL A 126 -21.86 1.49 -1.25
N PHE A 127 -21.47 0.93 -2.39
CA PHE A 127 -20.19 0.23 -2.57
C PHE A 127 -18.99 1.08 -2.17
N LEU A 128 -18.90 2.31 -2.68
CA LEU A 128 -17.79 3.21 -2.39
C LEU A 128 -17.77 3.62 -0.92
N SER A 129 -18.93 3.94 -0.34
CA SER A 129 -19.01 4.30 1.08
C SER A 129 -18.54 3.16 2.00
N LEU A 130 -18.91 1.91 1.71
CA LEU A 130 -18.49 0.76 2.50
C LEU A 130 -17.04 0.38 2.28
N SER A 131 -16.52 0.56 1.06
CA SER A 131 -15.09 0.45 0.82
C SER A 131 -14.30 1.42 1.71
N SER A 132 -14.74 2.69 1.82
CA SER A 132 -14.07 3.68 2.67
C SER A 132 -14.15 3.32 4.15
N VAL A 133 -15.32 2.90 4.63
CA VAL A 133 -15.50 2.45 6.03
C VAL A 133 -14.61 1.25 6.33
N HIS A 134 -14.55 0.28 5.42
CA HIS A 134 -13.71 -0.90 5.58
C HIS A 134 -12.23 -0.53 5.69
N TYR A 135 -11.71 0.29 4.77
CA TYR A 135 -10.30 0.69 4.80
C TYR A 135 -9.96 1.55 6.03
N PHE A 136 -10.91 2.32 6.57
CA PHE A 136 -10.74 2.98 7.85
C PHE A 136 -10.53 1.99 9.00
N PHE A 137 -11.37 0.95 9.10
CA PHE A 137 -11.20 -0.12 10.09
C PHE A 137 -9.88 -0.87 9.88
N GLN A 138 -9.51 -1.17 8.64
CA GLN A 138 -8.23 -1.82 8.33
C GLN A 138 -7.05 -0.98 8.79
N PHE A 139 -7.07 0.33 8.55
CA PHE A 139 -6.01 1.22 9.02
C PHE A 139 -5.91 1.18 10.56
N TYR A 140 -7.04 1.27 11.25
CA TYR A 140 -7.08 1.13 12.72
C TYR A 140 -6.53 -0.21 13.19
N ASN A 141 -6.84 -1.32 12.50
CA ASN A 141 -6.38 -2.66 12.85
C ASN A 141 -4.85 -2.82 12.83
N HIS A 142 -4.12 -1.95 12.12
CA HIS A 142 -2.66 -1.93 12.12
C HIS A 142 -2.04 -1.13 13.28
N ASN A 143 -2.83 -0.73 14.27
CA ASN A 143 -2.33 -0.01 15.41
C ASN A 143 -1.45 -0.89 16.32
N GLY A 144 -0.13 -0.70 16.25
CA GLY A 144 0.85 -1.43 17.07
C GLY A 144 0.83 -1.10 18.57
N VAL A 145 0.14 -0.03 18.99
CA VAL A 145 0.07 0.44 20.38
C VAL A 145 -1.12 -0.15 21.13
N VAL A 146 -2.27 -0.28 20.46
CA VAL A 146 -3.51 -0.76 21.09
C VAL A 146 -3.44 -2.27 21.33
N LYS A 147 -3.33 -2.68 22.59
CA LYS A 147 -3.20 -4.10 22.98
C LYS A 147 -4.52 -4.87 22.93
N SER A 148 -5.63 -4.22 23.26
CA SER A 148 -6.99 -4.74 23.24
C SER A 148 -7.96 -3.57 23.04
N SER A 149 -9.06 -3.83 22.32
CA SER A 149 -10.15 -2.86 22.14
C SER A 149 -11.36 -3.20 23.01
N GLY A 150 -11.16 -3.99 24.07
CA GLY A 150 -12.19 -4.33 25.06
C GLY A 150 -13.33 -5.15 24.46
N ILE A 151 -14.57 -4.66 24.59
CA ILE A 151 -15.75 -5.37 24.08
C ILE A 151 -15.72 -5.56 22.56
N LEU A 152 -15.05 -4.67 21.84
CA LEU A 152 -14.91 -4.74 20.39
C LEU A 152 -14.15 -6.00 19.96
N ASP A 153 -13.24 -6.52 20.79
CA ASP A 153 -12.51 -7.77 20.52
C ASP A 153 -13.46 -8.99 20.43
N LYS A 154 -14.72 -8.87 20.87
CA LYS A 154 -15.70 -9.97 20.80
C LYS A 154 -16.51 -9.99 19.51
N ILE A 155 -16.63 -8.84 18.83
CA ILE A 155 -17.55 -8.62 17.71
C ILE A 155 -16.85 -8.14 16.43
N MET A 156 -15.71 -7.45 16.54
CA MET A 156 -14.97 -6.90 15.41
C MET A 156 -13.55 -7.46 15.36
N ILE A 157 -12.95 -7.34 14.20
CA ILE A 157 -11.50 -7.42 14.04
C ILE A 157 -10.90 -6.17 14.67
N THR A 158 -9.83 -6.34 15.41
CA THR A 158 -9.18 -5.28 16.19
C THR A 158 -7.66 -5.44 16.06
N PRO A 159 -6.86 -4.49 16.54
CA PRO A 159 -5.40 -4.62 16.48
C PRO A 159 -4.85 -5.87 17.18
N ALA A 160 -5.57 -6.40 18.18
CA ALA A 160 -5.19 -7.65 18.83
C ALA A 160 -5.28 -8.84 17.89
N HIS A 161 -6.37 -8.93 17.11
CA HIS A 161 -6.58 -10.00 16.13
C HIS A 161 -5.66 -9.85 14.92
N HIS A 162 -5.47 -8.61 14.46
CA HIS A 162 -4.70 -8.34 13.25
C HIS A 162 -3.20 -8.51 13.44
N ARG A 163 -2.68 -8.29 14.66
CA ARG A 163 -1.30 -8.69 14.98
C ARG A 163 -1.11 -10.20 14.86
N VAL A 164 -2.05 -11.00 15.37
CA VAL A 164 -2.01 -12.46 15.22
C VAL A 164 -2.05 -12.83 13.74
N HIS A 165 -2.91 -12.19 12.95
CA HIS A 165 -2.97 -12.40 11.51
C HIS A 165 -1.61 -12.18 10.82
N HIS A 166 -0.89 -11.13 11.21
CA HIS A 166 0.45 -10.82 10.71
C HIS A 166 1.57 -11.72 11.28
N GLY A 167 1.25 -12.63 12.20
CA GLY A 167 2.21 -13.56 12.79
C GLY A 167 2.69 -14.64 11.83
N THR A 168 4.00 -14.81 11.73
CA THR A 168 4.66 -15.81 10.86
C THR A 168 4.90 -17.16 11.54
N ASN A 169 4.90 -17.16 12.88
CA ASN A 169 5.10 -18.35 13.69
C ASN A 169 3.93 -19.35 13.52
N PRO A 170 4.18 -20.66 13.70
CA PRO A 170 3.21 -21.72 13.37
C PRO A 170 1.84 -21.58 14.03
N GLU A 171 1.78 -21.03 15.24
CA GLU A 171 0.56 -20.85 16.04
C GLU A 171 -0.39 -19.80 15.44
N TYR A 172 0.15 -18.82 14.72
CA TYR A 172 -0.57 -17.65 14.22
C TYR A 172 -0.72 -17.62 12.69
N ARG A 173 0.01 -18.48 11.98
CA ARG A 173 -0.04 -18.57 10.52
C ARG A 173 -1.44 -18.94 10.01
N ASP A 174 -1.87 -18.24 8.96
CA ASP A 174 -3.15 -18.47 8.29
C ASP A 174 -4.34 -18.41 9.25
N ARG A 175 -4.43 -17.34 10.03
CA ARG A 175 -5.52 -17.08 10.99
C ARG A 175 -6.06 -15.66 10.82
N ASN A 176 -7.29 -15.43 11.30
CA ASN A 176 -7.93 -14.12 11.39
C ASN A 176 -7.97 -13.35 10.05
N PHE A 177 -8.72 -13.84 9.07
CA PHE A 177 -8.85 -13.21 7.74
C PHE A 177 -9.96 -12.15 7.67
N GLY A 178 -10.80 -12.01 8.69
CA GLY A 178 -11.86 -11.02 8.72
C GLY A 178 -11.33 -9.60 8.52
N GLY A 179 -12.16 -8.74 7.96
CA GLY A 179 -11.80 -7.34 7.78
C GLY A 179 -12.33 -6.43 8.88
N THR A 180 -13.64 -6.45 9.07
CA THR A 180 -14.34 -5.67 10.09
C THR A 180 -14.99 -6.56 11.14
N LEU A 181 -15.68 -7.64 10.75
CA LEU A 181 -16.36 -8.52 11.69
C LEU A 181 -15.56 -9.79 11.97
N ILE A 182 -15.53 -10.19 13.23
CA ILE A 182 -14.91 -11.46 13.67
C ILE A 182 -15.75 -12.69 13.33
N ILE A 183 -17.01 -12.49 12.96
CA ILE A 183 -17.98 -13.58 12.78
C ILE A 183 -17.53 -14.59 11.72
N TRP A 184 -16.92 -14.12 10.64
CA TRP A 184 -16.46 -14.98 9.55
C TRP A 184 -15.33 -15.91 10.01
N ASP A 185 -14.38 -15.40 10.78
CA ASP A 185 -13.30 -16.21 11.33
C ASP A 185 -13.81 -17.28 12.30
N LYS A 186 -14.82 -16.96 13.10
CA LYS A 186 -15.46 -17.92 14.00
C LYS A 186 -16.27 -18.96 13.22
N LEU A 187 -17.04 -18.53 12.22
CA LEU A 187 -17.89 -19.39 11.40
C LEU A 187 -17.07 -20.41 10.60
N PHE A 188 -15.95 -19.98 10.04
CA PHE A 188 -15.11 -20.80 9.17
C PHE A 188 -13.87 -21.39 9.86
N GLY A 189 -13.77 -21.25 11.19
CA GLY A 189 -12.74 -21.90 12.01
C GLY A 189 -11.33 -21.35 11.80
N THR A 190 -11.18 -20.09 11.44
CA THR A 190 -9.88 -19.42 11.23
C THR A 190 -9.52 -18.45 12.36
N PHE A 191 -10.41 -18.28 13.34
CA PHE A 191 -10.16 -17.42 14.50
C PHE A 191 -9.04 -17.98 15.40
N GLN A 192 -8.08 -17.11 15.74
CA GLN A 192 -7.02 -17.36 16.69
C GLN A 192 -6.82 -16.15 17.60
N LYS A 193 -6.91 -16.35 18.91
CA LYS A 193 -6.50 -15.35 19.88
C LYS A 193 -4.99 -15.39 20.07
N LYS A 194 -4.38 -14.25 20.43
CA LYS A 194 -3.00 -14.24 20.94
C LYS A 194 -2.89 -15.21 22.13
N ILE A 195 -1.86 -16.05 22.10
CA ILE A 195 -1.55 -17.00 23.17
C ILE A 195 -0.60 -16.31 24.15
N ASP A 196 -0.92 -16.41 25.44
CA ASP A 196 -0.10 -15.83 26.50
C ASP A 196 1.25 -16.55 26.56
N GLY A 197 2.34 -15.79 26.68
CA GLY A 197 3.71 -16.31 26.67
C GLY A 197 4.30 -16.63 25.28
N ILE A 198 3.53 -16.47 24.20
CA ILE A 198 4.03 -16.64 22.82
C ILE A 198 4.06 -15.28 22.11
N ASP A 199 5.27 -14.82 21.81
CA ASP A 199 5.49 -13.62 21.03
C ASP A 199 5.10 -13.80 19.56
N ILE A 200 4.75 -12.68 18.92
CA ILE A 200 4.34 -12.65 17.52
C ILE A 200 5.53 -12.20 16.69
N ASN A 201 5.96 -13.05 15.76
CA ASN A 201 7.05 -12.74 14.84
C ASN A 201 6.48 -12.19 13.53
N TYR A 202 6.88 -11.00 13.10
CA TYR A 202 6.41 -10.37 11.85
C TYR A 202 7.38 -10.59 10.68
N GLY A 203 7.00 -10.12 9.49
CA GLY A 203 7.79 -10.23 8.27
C GLY A 203 7.48 -11.49 7.45
N LEU A 204 8.45 -11.93 6.64
CA LEU A 204 8.35 -13.18 5.88
C LEU A 204 9.41 -14.17 6.35
N ILE A 205 9.09 -15.47 6.31
CA ILE A 205 10.06 -16.55 6.57
C ILE A 205 11.28 -16.45 5.63
N ASN A 206 11.03 -16.02 4.39
CA ASN A 206 12.06 -15.73 3.40
C ASN A 206 11.97 -14.24 3.01
N PRO A 207 12.68 -13.34 3.72
CA PRO A 207 12.58 -11.90 3.50
C PRO A 207 12.97 -11.50 2.07
N ILE A 208 12.20 -10.57 1.51
CA ILE A 208 12.55 -9.86 0.30
C ILE A 208 13.33 -8.61 0.73
N ARG A 209 14.60 -8.50 0.32
CA ARG A 209 15.52 -7.43 0.76
C ARG A 209 15.56 -6.27 -0.22
N THR A 210 14.44 -5.60 -0.41
CA THR A 210 14.36 -4.37 -1.22
C THR A 210 13.36 -3.42 -0.60
N ASP A 211 13.73 -2.14 -0.59
CA ASP A 211 12.86 -1.04 -0.21
C ASP A 211 12.40 -0.25 -1.46
N ASN A 212 12.47 -0.88 -2.63
CA ASN A 212 11.94 -0.34 -3.87
C ASN A 212 10.54 -0.90 -4.16
N PRO A 213 9.50 -0.06 -4.23
CA PRO A 213 8.13 -0.49 -4.55
C PRO A 213 8.01 -1.34 -5.81
N PHE A 214 8.82 -1.06 -6.84
CA PHE A 214 8.82 -1.86 -8.07
C PHE A 214 9.24 -3.30 -7.80
N TRP A 215 10.39 -3.49 -7.15
CA TRP A 215 10.88 -4.83 -6.85
C TRP A 215 10.01 -5.52 -5.80
N GLY A 216 9.56 -4.82 -4.76
CA GLY A 216 8.66 -5.38 -3.75
C GLY A 216 7.39 -5.97 -4.35
N ASN A 217 6.80 -5.28 -5.33
CA ASN A 217 5.58 -5.75 -6.01
C ASN A 217 5.83 -6.83 -7.07
N ASN A 218 6.94 -6.75 -7.81
CA ASN A 218 7.15 -7.61 -8.99
C ASN A 218 8.01 -8.85 -8.71
N LEU A 219 8.90 -8.80 -7.72
CA LEU A 219 9.85 -9.88 -7.44
C LEU A 219 9.18 -11.22 -7.16
N PRO A 220 8.06 -11.31 -6.40
CA PRO A 220 7.36 -12.58 -6.21
C PRO A 220 6.88 -13.22 -7.52
N PHE A 221 6.45 -12.40 -8.49
CA PHE A 221 6.00 -12.85 -9.81
C PHE A 221 7.16 -13.22 -10.72
N PHE A 222 8.20 -12.39 -10.78
CA PHE A 222 9.40 -12.67 -11.57
C PHE A 222 10.08 -13.98 -11.15
N LYS A 223 10.18 -14.24 -9.83
CA LYS A 223 10.68 -15.51 -9.31
C LYS A 223 9.81 -16.70 -9.75
N ALA A 224 8.49 -16.53 -9.76
CA ALA A 224 7.55 -17.55 -10.22
C ALA A 224 7.71 -17.88 -11.70
N LEU A 225 7.95 -16.84 -12.51
CA LEU A 225 8.17 -16.93 -13.95
C LEU A 225 9.62 -17.28 -14.31
N LYS A 226 10.49 -17.50 -13.32
CA LYS A 226 11.93 -17.77 -13.49
C LYS A 226 12.66 -16.70 -14.31
N ILE A 227 12.22 -15.44 -14.20
CA ILE A 227 12.91 -14.30 -14.79
C ILE A 227 14.16 -14.00 -13.96
N ASN A 228 15.28 -13.70 -14.63
CA ASN A 228 16.51 -13.28 -13.97
C ASN A 228 16.29 -11.95 -13.26
N VAL A 229 16.59 -11.92 -11.96
CA VAL A 229 16.41 -10.75 -11.09
C VAL A 229 17.71 -10.42 -10.37
N PRO A 230 17.93 -9.15 -9.97
CA PRO A 230 19.13 -8.76 -9.25
C PRO A 230 19.35 -9.54 -7.94
N ASP A 231 20.60 -9.78 -7.57
CA ASP A 231 20.93 -10.31 -6.25
C ASP A 231 20.97 -9.16 -5.23
N PHE A 232 19.87 -9.02 -4.49
CA PHE A 232 19.74 -8.03 -3.44
C PHE A 232 20.57 -8.35 -2.18
N LYS A 233 21.10 -9.57 -2.02
CA LYS A 233 21.90 -9.96 -0.84
C LYS A 233 23.34 -9.46 -0.90
N ASN A 234 23.99 -9.58 -2.06
CA ASN A 234 25.44 -9.33 -2.22
C ASN A 234 25.75 -8.10 -3.08
N ASP A 235 24.91 -7.07 -2.99
CA ASP A 235 25.07 -5.90 -3.84
C ASP A 235 26.14 -4.94 -3.28
N ASN A 236 27.34 -5.01 -3.86
CA ASN A 236 28.49 -4.19 -3.49
C ASN A 236 28.45 -2.76 -4.06
N ASN A 237 27.46 -2.42 -4.88
CA ASN A 237 27.36 -1.12 -5.56
C ASN A 237 26.44 -0.14 -4.82
N LYS A 238 26.26 -0.32 -3.51
CA LYS A 238 25.46 0.59 -2.68
C LYS A 238 26.20 1.90 -2.41
N ILE A 239 25.45 2.99 -2.45
CA ILE A 239 25.91 4.32 -2.06
C ILE A 239 25.21 4.78 -0.78
N TYR A 240 25.82 5.73 -0.07
CA TYR A 240 25.20 6.30 1.12
C TYR A 240 24.11 7.30 0.71
N ILE A 241 22.88 7.07 1.18
CA ILE A 241 21.73 7.95 0.98
C ILE A 241 20.99 8.04 2.32
N PRO A 242 20.93 9.23 2.96
CA PRO A 242 20.24 9.35 4.24
C PRO A 242 18.75 9.05 4.11
N ASP A 243 18.21 8.38 5.12
CA ASP A 243 16.79 8.03 5.20
C ASP A 243 15.89 9.26 5.13
N LEU A 244 16.34 10.39 5.70
CA LEU A 244 15.62 11.65 5.64
C LEU A 244 15.36 12.11 4.19
N ILE A 245 16.32 11.88 3.27
CA ILE A 245 16.18 12.26 1.85
C ILE A 245 15.17 11.38 1.15
N VAL A 246 15.22 10.07 1.39
CA VAL A 246 14.22 9.14 0.85
C VAL A 246 12.84 9.51 1.40
N GLY A 247 12.77 9.89 2.68
CA GLY A 247 11.53 10.23 3.36
C GLY A 247 10.89 11.52 2.87
N SER A 248 11.65 12.61 2.78
CA SER A 248 11.15 13.85 2.21
C SER A 248 10.72 13.69 0.76
N GLY A 249 11.44 12.88 -0.03
CA GLY A 249 11.03 12.54 -1.40
C GLY A 249 9.67 11.83 -1.44
N GLY A 250 9.44 10.88 -0.53
CA GLY A 250 8.17 10.16 -0.41
C GLY A 250 6.98 11.07 -0.04
N PHE A 251 7.19 12.02 0.88
CA PHE A 251 6.15 12.99 1.23
C PHE A 251 5.83 13.97 0.10
N ILE A 252 6.83 14.37 -0.70
CA ILE A 252 6.59 15.19 -1.90
C ILE A 252 5.76 14.41 -2.92
N LEU A 253 6.09 13.14 -3.18
CA LEU A 253 5.29 12.28 -4.07
C LEU A 253 3.86 12.10 -3.56
N LEU A 254 3.68 11.93 -2.25
CA LEU A 254 2.35 11.86 -1.64
C LEU A 254 1.57 13.18 -1.86
N GLY A 255 2.21 14.33 -1.71
CA GLY A 255 1.59 15.64 -1.99
C GLY A 255 1.17 15.80 -3.44
N LEU A 256 2.05 15.42 -4.39
CA LEU A 256 1.73 15.39 -5.82
C LEU A 256 0.56 14.44 -6.11
N TRP A 257 0.58 13.25 -5.50
CA TRP A 257 -0.49 12.27 -5.66
C TRP A 257 -1.84 12.76 -5.11
N LEU A 258 -1.86 13.43 -3.96
CA LEU A 258 -3.08 14.01 -3.41
C LEU A 258 -3.62 15.13 -4.30
N TYR A 259 -2.75 15.97 -4.86
CA TYR A 259 -3.15 16.96 -5.86
C TYR A 259 -3.76 16.30 -7.10
N TYR A 260 -3.15 15.22 -7.59
CA TYR A 260 -3.68 14.43 -8.71
C TYR A 260 -5.10 13.97 -8.44
N ILE A 261 -5.35 13.29 -7.31
CA ILE A 261 -6.70 12.78 -6.97
C ILE A 261 -7.72 13.92 -6.90
N ASP A 262 -7.37 15.03 -6.26
CA ASP A 262 -8.27 16.18 -6.08
C ASP A 262 -8.71 16.79 -7.44
N HIS A 263 -7.82 16.75 -8.44
CA HIS A 263 -8.04 17.33 -9.77
C HIS A 263 -8.37 16.29 -10.86
N GLU A 264 -8.45 15.00 -10.51
CA GLU A 264 -8.80 13.91 -11.44
C GLU A 264 -10.31 13.81 -11.68
N TYR A 265 -11.15 14.33 -10.77
CA TYR A 265 -12.59 14.05 -10.73
C TYR A 265 -13.35 14.44 -12.00
N ASP A 266 -12.90 15.50 -12.70
CA ASP A 266 -13.71 16.10 -13.77
C ASP A 266 -13.37 15.63 -15.19
N ASN A 267 -12.16 15.14 -15.47
CA ASN A 267 -11.78 14.68 -16.83
C ASN A 267 -10.54 13.78 -16.84
N LEU A 268 -10.66 12.58 -17.43
CA LEU A 268 -9.52 11.73 -17.79
C LEU A 268 -8.96 12.18 -19.15
N GLY A 269 -7.86 12.93 -19.13
CA GLY A 269 -7.19 13.44 -20.32
C GLY A 269 -5.70 13.11 -20.38
N ILE A 270 -5.05 13.61 -21.44
CA ILE A 270 -3.60 13.46 -21.64
C ILE A 270 -2.81 14.09 -20.47
N GLN A 271 -3.32 15.17 -19.87
CA GLN A 271 -2.71 15.83 -18.71
C GLN A 271 -2.63 14.91 -17.49
N GLN A 272 -3.72 14.23 -17.15
CA GLN A 272 -3.80 13.28 -16.04
C GLN A 272 -2.84 12.11 -16.27
N PHE A 273 -2.78 11.60 -17.51
CA PHE A 273 -1.83 10.55 -17.86
C PHE A 273 -0.36 10.99 -17.68
N TYR A 274 -0.01 12.20 -18.14
CA TYR A 274 1.33 12.76 -17.92
C TYR A 274 1.66 12.91 -16.43
N TYR A 275 0.71 13.40 -15.64
CA TYR A 275 0.88 13.57 -14.21
C TYR A 275 1.07 12.22 -13.50
N PHE A 276 0.26 11.22 -13.84
CA PHE A 276 0.41 9.87 -13.36
C PHE A 276 1.79 9.30 -13.68
N MET A 277 2.27 9.47 -14.92
CA MET A 277 3.60 9.00 -15.32
C MET A 277 4.73 9.70 -14.57
N LEU A 278 4.58 10.99 -14.26
CA LEU A 278 5.51 11.72 -13.41
C LEU A 278 5.59 11.09 -12.03
N VAL A 279 4.46 10.94 -11.32
CA VAL A 279 4.45 10.36 -9.98
C VAL A 279 4.94 8.90 -9.99
N PHE A 280 4.55 8.13 -11.01
CA PHE A 280 4.93 6.73 -11.16
C PHE A 280 6.43 6.51 -11.37
N LEU A 281 7.01 7.16 -12.38
CA LEU A 281 8.44 7.02 -12.68
C LEU A 281 9.28 7.54 -11.51
N SER A 282 8.85 8.61 -10.87
CA SER A 282 9.56 9.17 -9.72
C SER A 282 9.47 8.28 -8.48
N THR A 283 8.36 7.56 -8.27
CA THR A 283 8.25 6.54 -7.21
C THR A 283 9.26 5.39 -7.44
N ILE A 284 9.45 4.96 -8.69
CA ILE A 284 10.46 3.94 -9.04
C ILE A 284 11.89 4.47 -8.77
N ALA A 285 12.17 5.70 -9.17
CA ALA A 285 13.47 6.33 -8.94
C ALA A 285 13.77 6.50 -7.43
N LEU A 286 12.79 6.94 -6.65
CA LEU A 286 12.89 7.01 -5.19
C LEU A 286 13.11 5.63 -4.58
N GLY A 287 12.45 4.60 -5.11
CA GLY A 287 12.71 3.21 -4.74
C GLY A 287 14.17 2.79 -4.99
N GLY A 288 14.77 3.23 -6.09
CA GLY A 288 16.20 3.06 -6.36
C GLY A 288 17.09 3.74 -5.31
N MET A 289 16.72 4.95 -4.87
CA MET A 289 17.40 5.63 -3.76
C MET A 289 17.24 4.87 -2.44
N SER A 290 16.05 4.32 -2.19
CA SER A 290 15.76 3.48 -1.03
C SER A 290 16.66 2.23 -1.00
N ASP A 291 16.83 1.57 -2.15
CA ASP A 291 17.79 0.46 -2.35
C ASP A 291 19.28 0.90 -2.34
N LYS A 292 19.56 2.16 -2.00
CA LYS A 292 20.91 2.75 -1.95
C LYS A 292 21.63 2.69 -3.31
N LYS A 293 20.91 2.89 -4.42
CA LYS A 293 21.47 2.81 -5.79
C LYS A 293 21.78 4.18 -6.39
N ALA A 294 22.94 4.29 -7.03
CA ALA A 294 23.36 5.49 -7.77
C ALA A 294 22.38 5.86 -8.89
N TRP A 295 21.88 4.88 -9.65
CA TRP A 295 20.87 5.12 -10.69
C TRP A 295 19.60 5.74 -10.11
N GLY A 296 19.23 5.42 -8.86
CA GLY A 296 18.07 6.00 -8.19
C GLY A 296 18.18 7.52 -8.06
N ILE A 297 19.34 8.01 -7.59
CA ILE A 297 19.60 9.46 -7.51
C ILE A 297 19.60 10.09 -8.90
N ILE A 298 20.31 9.49 -9.86
CA ILE A 298 20.42 10.02 -11.22
C ILE A 298 19.03 10.15 -11.86
N SER A 299 18.25 9.07 -11.83
CA SER A 299 16.88 9.06 -12.36
C SER A 299 15.99 10.04 -11.60
N TRP A 300 16.08 10.10 -10.27
CA TRP A 300 15.29 11.02 -9.45
C TRP A 300 15.57 12.48 -9.84
N SER A 301 16.84 12.90 -9.88
CA SER A 301 17.24 14.26 -10.23
C SER A 301 16.88 14.65 -11.67
N LEU A 302 16.91 13.71 -12.62
CA LEU A 302 16.43 13.95 -13.98
C LEU A 302 14.91 14.14 -14.00
N LEU A 303 14.16 13.25 -13.36
CA LEU A 303 12.70 13.28 -13.35
C LEU A 303 12.15 14.52 -12.64
N THR A 304 12.75 14.94 -11.53
CA THR A 304 12.36 16.14 -10.77
C THR A 304 12.61 17.44 -11.54
N SER A 305 13.43 17.40 -12.59
CA SER A 305 13.79 18.57 -13.39
C SER A 305 13.03 18.61 -14.70
N ILE A 306 13.07 17.51 -15.46
CA ILE A 306 12.53 17.46 -16.82
C ILE A 306 11.01 17.39 -16.79
N LEU A 307 10.42 16.50 -15.97
CA LEU A 307 8.99 16.24 -16.04
C LEU A 307 8.15 17.42 -15.57
N PRO A 308 8.39 18.03 -14.40
CA PRO A 308 7.66 19.23 -13.98
C PRO A 308 7.76 20.37 -15.00
N LEU A 309 8.96 20.64 -15.52
CA LEU A 309 9.17 21.70 -16.51
C LEU A 309 8.37 21.42 -17.79
N SER A 310 8.44 20.18 -18.30
CA SER A 310 7.67 19.78 -19.48
C SER A 310 6.16 19.89 -19.25
N PHE A 311 5.69 19.56 -18.04
CA PHE A 311 4.28 19.63 -17.67
C PHE A 311 3.79 21.07 -17.62
N ILE A 312 4.55 21.97 -16.99
CA ILE A 312 4.23 23.41 -16.93
C ILE A 312 4.18 24.00 -18.34
N LEU A 313 5.18 23.72 -19.19
CA LEU A 313 5.26 24.29 -20.53
C LEU A 313 4.18 23.77 -21.48
N TYR A 314 3.87 22.46 -21.41
CA TYR A 314 2.91 21.83 -22.33
C TYR A 314 1.46 22.14 -21.96
N PHE A 315 1.14 22.17 -20.65
CA PHE A 315 -0.24 22.39 -20.17
C PHE A 315 -0.51 23.81 -19.68
N ASN A 316 0.49 24.71 -19.73
CA ASN A 316 0.39 26.11 -19.31
C ASN A 316 -0.18 26.26 -17.88
N ILE A 317 0.34 25.46 -16.96
CA ILE A 317 -0.14 25.38 -15.57
C ILE A 317 0.17 26.67 -14.81
N SER A 318 -0.85 27.26 -14.20
CA SER A 318 -0.75 28.49 -13.39
C SER A 318 -1.18 28.30 -11.93
N ASP A 319 -1.60 27.10 -11.54
CA ASP A 319 -2.01 26.81 -10.17
C ASP A 319 -0.82 26.84 -9.19
N ASN A 320 -0.91 27.70 -8.18
CA ASN A 320 0.15 27.94 -7.21
C ASN A 320 0.50 26.72 -6.36
N ILE A 321 -0.47 25.84 -6.07
CA ILE A 321 -0.24 24.64 -5.23
C ILE A 321 0.68 23.69 -5.98
N ILE A 322 0.35 23.37 -7.23
CA ILE A 322 1.16 22.44 -8.01
C ILE A 322 2.51 23.04 -8.40
N LEU A 323 2.58 24.34 -8.70
CA LEU A 323 3.85 25.02 -8.94
C LEU A 323 4.76 24.96 -7.71
N SER A 324 4.20 25.12 -6.50
CA SER A 324 4.95 24.99 -5.25
C SER A 324 5.45 23.56 -5.01
N LEU A 325 4.60 22.55 -5.26
CA LEU A 325 4.99 21.14 -5.17
C LEU A 325 6.10 20.80 -6.17
N PHE A 326 6.01 21.28 -7.41
CA PHE A 326 7.04 21.11 -8.42
C PHE A 326 8.35 21.82 -8.07
N ALA A 327 8.31 23.01 -7.47
CA ALA A 327 9.50 23.69 -6.99
C ALA A 327 10.19 22.89 -5.87
N LEU A 328 9.43 22.41 -4.88
CA LEU A 328 9.95 21.54 -3.81
C LEU A 328 10.54 20.25 -4.40
N PHE A 329 9.85 19.65 -5.35
CA PHE A 329 10.28 18.44 -6.04
C PHE A 329 11.60 18.64 -6.79
N PHE A 330 11.72 19.73 -7.54
CA PHE A 330 12.96 20.12 -8.22
C PHE A 330 14.11 20.36 -7.25
N ILE A 331 13.91 21.18 -6.22
CA ILE A 331 14.92 21.49 -5.20
C ILE A 331 15.41 20.19 -4.53
N HIS A 332 14.48 19.30 -4.20
CA HIS A 332 14.80 18.01 -3.60
C HIS A 332 15.68 17.14 -4.52
N GLY A 333 15.37 17.10 -5.82
CA GLY A 333 16.15 16.38 -6.80
C GLY A 333 17.56 16.91 -7.00
N VAL A 334 17.72 18.23 -7.09
CA VAL A 334 19.05 18.86 -7.20
C VAL A 334 19.87 18.62 -5.93
N TYR A 335 19.26 18.79 -4.76
CA TYR A 335 19.93 18.57 -3.48
C TYR A 335 20.39 17.12 -3.31
N SER A 336 19.64 16.15 -3.84
CA SER A 336 19.97 14.73 -3.76
C SER A 336 21.25 14.36 -4.52
N LEU A 337 21.64 15.11 -5.56
CA LEU A 337 22.84 14.83 -6.37
C LEU A 337 24.14 14.81 -5.55
N LYS A 338 24.22 15.59 -4.47
CA LYS A 338 25.43 15.65 -3.63
C LYS A 338 25.80 14.28 -3.02
N TYR A 339 24.82 13.40 -2.84
CA TYR A 339 25.03 12.07 -2.25
C TYR A 339 25.65 11.08 -3.25
N LEU A 340 25.50 11.33 -4.55
CA LEU A 340 26.15 10.54 -5.61
C LEU A 340 27.68 10.59 -5.50
N PHE A 341 28.22 11.72 -5.05
CA PHE A 341 29.65 11.97 -4.92
C PHE A 341 30.17 11.87 -3.47
N SER A 342 29.31 11.47 -2.53
CA SER A 342 29.70 11.36 -1.12
C SER A 342 30.54 10.10 -0.87
N ASN A 343 31.61 10.21 -0.09
CA ASN A 343 32.55 9.10 0.13
C ASN A 343 31.84 7.95 0.87
N THR A 344 31.66 6.81 0.19
CA THR A 344 30.62 5.80 0.47
C THR A 344 30.99 4.79 1.55
N LYS A 345 32.27 4.43 1.70
CA LYS A 345 32.65 3.23 2.48
C LYS A 345 32.63 3.41 4.01
N GLU A 346 33.00 4.57 4.55
CA GLU A 346 32.99 4.78 6.01
C GLU A 346 31.57 5.02 6.55
N LYS A 347 30.74 5.76 5.82
CA LYS A 347 29.38 6.11 6.26
C LYS A 347 28.41 4.94 6.23
N ILE A 348 28.55 4.03 5.26
CA ILE A 348 27.74 2.80 5.21
C ILE A 348 28.06 1.90 6.41
N LYS A 349 29.34 1.75 6.79
CA LYS A 349 29.73 0.96 7.97
C LYS A 349 29.21 1.52 9.29
N LEU A 350 29.11 2.85 9.41
CA LEU A 350 28.56 3.52 10.60
C LEU A 350 27.04 3.34 10.71
N GLU A 351 26.31 3.35 9.60
CA GLU A 351 24.86 3.09 9.60
C GLU A 351 24.52 1.61 9.82
N GLU A 352 25.32 0.66 9.31
CA GLU A 352 25.05 -0.78 9.50
C GLU A 352 25.46 -1.31 10.89
N ALA A 353 26.19 -0.50 11.67
CA ALA A 353 26.65 -0.83 13.03
C ALA A 353 25.74 -0.30 14.15
N LEU A 354 24.77 0.56 13.79
CA LEU A 354 23.69 1.06 14.64
C LEU A 354 22.43 0.24 14.36
#